data_AF-A0A2G1YD33-F1
#
_entry.id   AF-A0A2G1YD33-F1
#
_cell.length_a   1.000
_cell.length_b   1.000
_cell.length_c   1.000
_cell.angle_alpha   90.00
_cell.angle_beta   90.00
_cell.angle_gamma   90.00
#
_symmetry.space_group_name_H-M   'P 1'
#
loop_
_entity.id
_entity.type
_entity.pdbx_description
1 polymer ?
#
loop_
_entity_poly.entity_id
_entity_poly.type
_entity_poly.pdbx_seq_one_letter_code
_entity_poly.pdbx_strand_id
1 'polypeptide(L)' 'MTATTASALPVRISPSPATLAKATSGAALAAAAIVTLFVLPAEYGIDPTGVGTALGLTGMV' A
#
# COMPACT_ATOMS: atom_id res chain seq x y z
N MET A 1 23.22 -49.82 -1.20
CA MET A 1 23.53 -48.69 -0.29
C MET A 1 22.70 -47.50 -0.74
N THR A 2 21.51 -47.35 -0.17
CA THR A 2 20.53 -46.29 -0.46
C THR A 2 20.71 -45.16 0.55
N ALA A 3 21.17 -43.99 0.09
CA ALA A 3 21.26 -42.80 0.93
C ALA A 3 19.96 -41.99 0.82
N THR A 4 19.27 -41.88 1.95
CA THR A 4 18.07 -41.09 2.19
C THR A 4 18.28 -39.60 1.87
N THR A 5 17.48 -39.06 0.95
CA THR A 5 17.29 -37.64 0.70
C THR A 5 16.47 -36.99 1.81
N ALA A 6 17.12 -36.25 2.71
CA ALA A 6 16.44 -35.40 3.68
C ALA A 6 16.13 -34.03 3.06
N SER A 7 14.88 -33.84 2.65
CA SER A 7 14.31 -32.54 2.29
C SER A 7 14.19 -31.67 3.55
N ALA A 8 15.26 -30.95 3.90
CA ALA A 8 15.22 -29.95 4.97
C ALA A 8 14.49 -28.70 4.46
N LEU A 9 13.19 -28.58 4.78
CA LEU A 9 12.43 -27.37 4.49
C LEU A 9 12.98 -26.18 5.29
N PRO A 10 13.06 -24.98 4.71
CA PRO A 10 13.58 -23.81 5.41
C PRO A 10 12.71 -23.46 6.61
N VAL A 11 13.35 -22.97 7.68
CA VAL A 11 12.68 -22.42 8.87
C VAL A 11 11.65 -21.37 8.45
N ARG A 12 10.37 -21.62 8.76
CA ARG A 12 9.30 -20.66 8.49
C ARG A 12 9.24 -19.64 9.60
N ILE A 13 9.73 -18.44 9.33
CA ILE A 13 9.53 -17.27 10.20
C ILE A 13 8.20 -16.65 9.82
N SER A 14 7.21 -16.73 10.73
CA SER A 14 5.93 -16.05 10.57
C SER A 14 5.92 -14.81 11.47
N PRO A 15 5.57 -13.62 10.97
CA PRO A 15 5.36 -12.46 11.81
C PRO A 15 4.19 -12.71 12.77
N SER A 16 4.22 -12.05 13.93
CA SER A 16 3.08 -12.10 14.85
C SER A 16 1.85 -11.45 14.18
N PRO A 17 0.62 -11.88 14.51
CA PRO A 17 -0.59 -11.26 13.98
C PRO A 17 -0.65 -9.74 14.23
N ALA A 18 -0.12 -9.28 15.37
CA ALA A 18 -0.06 -7.86 15.70
C ALA A 18 0.90 -7.08 14.78
N THR A 19 2.06 -7.66 14.45
CA THR A 19 3.01 -7.07 13.49
C THR A 19 2.38 -6.98 12.11
N LEU A 20 1.73 -8.05 11.66
CA LEU A 20 1.05 -8.08 10.37
C LEU A 20 -0.06 -7.03 10.30
N ALA A 21 -0.91 -6.96 11.32
CA ALA A 21 -1.98 -5.96 11.39
C ALA A 21 -1.43 -4.53 11.29
N LYS A 22 -0.37 -4.20 12.05
CA LYS A 22 0.26 -2.87 12.00
C LYS A 22 0.79 -2.52 10.62
N ALA A 23 1.49 -3.45 9.97
CA ALA A 23 2.04 -3.24 8.63
C ALA A 23 0.92 -3.05 7.59
N THR A 24 -0.12 -3.89 7.64
CA THR A 24 -1.28 -3.79 6.74
C THR A 24 -2.05 -2.49 6.94
N SER A 25 -2.27 -2.06 8.19
CA SER A 25 -2.91 -0.79 8.49
C SER A 25 -2.11 0.39 7.94
N GLY A 26 -0.78 0.37 8.11
CA GLY A 26 0.10 1.40 7.53
C GLY A 26 0.01 1.45 6.00
N ALA A 27 0.05 0.28 5.34
CA ALA A 27 -0.09 0.18 3.90
C ALA A 27 -1.46 0.69 3.41
N ALA A 28 -2.55 0.34 4.12
CA ALA A 28 -3.89 0.80 3.79
C ALA A 28 -4.02 2.33 3.92
N LEU A 29 -3.43 2.93 4.96
CA LEU A 29 -3.39 4.39 5.13
C LEU A 29 -2.61 5.07 4.01
N ALA A 30 -1.45 4.52 3.63
CA ALA A 30 -0.66 5.03 2.50
C ALA A 30 -1.44 4.93 1.18
N ALA A 31 -2.10 3.80 0.92
CA ALA A 31 -2.94 3.62 -0.26
C ALA A 31 -4.10 4.62 -0.30
N ALA A 32 -4.79 4.82 0.83
CA ALA A 32 -5.86 5.81 0.94
C ALA A 32 -5.35 7.22 0.66
N ALA A 33 -4.18 7.60 1.20
CA ALA A 33 -3.55 8.88 0.91
C ALA A 33 -3.22 9.05 -0.58
N ILE A 34 -2.65 8.03 -1.22
CA ILE A 34 -2.31 8.07 -2.65
C ILE A 34 -3.57 8.24 -3.51
N VAL A 35 -4.61 7.46 -3.24
CA VAL A 35 -5.88 7.54 -3.98
C VAL A 35 -6.49 8.94 -3.84
N THR A 36 -6.52 9.48 -2.64
CA THR A 36 -7.17 10.75 -2.33
C THR A 36 -6.41 11.95 -2.89
N LEU A 37 -5.07 11.91 -2.84
CA LEU A 37 -4.20 13.03 -3.22
C LEU A 37 -3.80 13.05 -4.70
N PHE A 38 -3.74 11.90 -5.37
CA PHE A 38 -3.21 11.81 -6.73
C PHE A 38 -4.18 11.16 -7.71
N VAL A 39 -4.75 10.00 -7.36
CA VAL A 39 -5.60 9.24 -8.30
C VAL A 39 -6.93 9.95 -8.54
N LEU A 40 -7.64 10.35 -7.48
CA LEU A 40 -8.91 11.06 -7.61
C LEU A 40 -8.79 12.39 -8.37
N PRO A 41 -7.79 13.24 -8.11
CA PRO A 41 -7.57 14.44 -8.91
C PRO A 41 -7.19 14.15 -10.37
N ALA A 42 -6.33 13.17 -10.63
CA ALA A 42 -5.83 12.88 -11.97
C ALA A 42 -6.88 12.22 -12.87
N GLU A 43 -7.65 11.27 -12.34
CA GLU A 43 -8.61 10.49 -13.13
C GLU A 43 -9.99 11.15 -13.18
N TYR A 44 -10.42 11.78 -12.08
CA TYR A 44 -11.79 12.27 -11.95
C TYR A 44 -11.88 13.79 -11.78
N GLY A 45 -10.75 14.51 -11.69
CA GLY A 45 -10.73 15.95 -11.41
C GLY A 45 -11.27 16.30 -10.02
N ILE A 46 -11.43 15.31 -9.14
CA ILE A 46 -11.94 15.49 -7.79
C ILE A 46 -10.76 15.79 -6.88
N ASP A 47 -10.71 17.01 -6.33
CA ASP A 47 -9.74 17.42 -5.30
C ASP A 47 -10.42 17.43 -3.91
N PRO A 48 -10.45 16.30 -3.20
CA PRO A 48 -11.09 16.20 -1.88
C PRO A 48 -10.32 16.98 -0.79
N THR A 49 -9.08 17.40 -1.07
CA THR A 49 -8.26 18.17 -0.13
C THR A 49 -8.37 19.68 -0.31
N GLY A 50 -8.87 20.13 -1.46
CA GLY A 50 -8.94 21.54 -1.84
C GLY A 50 -7.59 22.19 -2.15
N VAL A 51 -6.48 21.45 -2.04
CA VAL A 51 -5.12 21.95 -2.25
C VAL A 51 -4.89 22.31 -3.71
N GLY A 52 -5.31 21.47 -4.64
CA GLY A 52 -5.24 21.76 -6.07
C GLY A 52 -6.03 23.01 -6.44
N THR A 53 -7.21 23.20 -5.84
CA THR A 53 -8.02 24.41 -6.01
C THR A 53 -7.39 25.64 -5.41
N ALA A 54 -6.86 25.55 -4.18
CA ALA A 54 -6.16 26.65 -3.54
C ALA A 54 -4.90 27.09 -4.31
N LEU A 55 -4.24 26.16 -4.98
CA LEU A 55 -3.08 26.42 -5.83
C LEU A 55 -3.43 26.83 -7.27
N GLY A 56 -4.72 26.84 -7.64
CA GLY A 56 -5.17 27.16 -9.00
C GLY A 56 -4.82 26.10 -10.06
N LEU A 57 -4.62 24.85 -9.63
CA LEU A 57 -4.25 23.71 -10.49
C LEU A 57 -5.46 22.92 -11.01
N THR A 58 -6.67 23.16 -10.48
CA THR A 58 -7.89 22.51 -10.98
C THR A 58 -8.30 23.09 -12.34
N GLY A 59 -8.42 22.22 -13.35
CA GLY A 59 -8.88 22.61 -14.69
C GLY A 59 -7.77 23.01 -15.67
N MET A 60 -6.51 22.64 -15.42
CA MET A 60 -5.41 22.78 -16.39
C MET A 60 -5.50 21.76 -17.55
N VAL A 61 -6.65 21.72 -18.24
CA VAL A 61 -6.77 21.03 -19.54
C VAL A 61 -6.01 21.75 -20.63
#